data_AF-A0A0L7QIW6-F1
#
_entry.id   AF-A0A0L7QIW6-F1
#
_cell.length_a   1.000
_cell.length_b   1.000
_cell.length_c   1.000
_cell.angle_alpha   90.00
_cell.angle_beta   90.00
_cell.angle_gamma   90.00
#
_symmetry.space_group_name_H-M   'P 1'
#
loop_
_entity.id
_entity.type
_entity.pdbx_description
1 polymer ?
#
loop_
_entity_poly.entity_id
_entity_poly.type
_entity_poly.pdbx_seq_one_letter_code
_entity_poly.pdbx_strand_id
1 'polypeptide(L)'
;MFSGVSHVDDLNYLLPVLNLQFKDQMLHNSESDITMINIMTEMWANFAAKGVPEAWRVTPWPNYKDSHEFLRFGDGKSTNITVENVFFPERIKFWEELIYNLTMDSVYIDLTIAPTIEGELLNTGISHKHDKLQVFLLILFVICLL
;
A
#
# COMPACT_ATOMS: atom_id res chain seq x y z
N MET A 1 15.32 7.03 -17.33
CA MET A 1 14.40 7.81 -16.47
C MET A 1 13.25 6.88 -16.13
N PHE A 2 13.21 6.35 -14.91
CA PHE A 2 12.07 5.56 -14.45
C PHE A 2 10.99 6.55 -14.03
N SER A 3 9.95 6.72 -14.84
CA SER A 3 8.84 7.63 -14.54
C SER A 3 7.56 6.82 -14.38
N GLY A 4 7.17 6.59 -13.13
CA GLY A 4 5.88 5.98 -12.74
C GLY A 4 5.18 6.87 -11.71
N VAL A 5 4.04 6.41 -11.23
CA VAL A 5 3.33 7.06 -10.10
C VAL A 5 4.18 6.88 -8.85
N SER A 6 4.52 7.98 -8.20
CA SER A 6 5.32 8.00 -6.97
C SER A 6 4.43 8.04 -5.75
N HIS A 7 5.02 7.75 -4.58
CA HIS A 7 4.32 7.91 -3.33
C HIS A 7 3.80 9.35 -3.18
N VAL A 8 2.55 9.50 -2.72
CA VAL A 8 1.87 10.79 -2.46
C VAL A 8 1.29 11.48 -3.71
N ASP A 9 1.52 10.97 -4.92
CA ASP A 9 0.96 11.56 -6.16
C ASP A 9 -0.58 11.58 -6.16
N ASP A 10 -1.24 10.65 -5.47
CA ASP A 10 -2.69 10.54 -5.35
C ASP A 10 -3.33 11.65 -4.51
N LEU A 11 -2.58 12.23 -3.56
CA LEU A 11 -3.11 13.29 -2.68
C LEU A 11 -3.53 14.53 -3.45
N ASN A 12 -2.86 14.83 -4.56
CA ASN A 12 -3.21 15.97 -5.40
C ASN A 12 -4.63 15.87 -5.97
N TYR A 13 -5.11 14.64 -6.19
CA TYR A 13 -6.44 14.34 -6.71
C TYR A 13 -7.49 14.18 -5.61
N LEU A 14 -7.09 13.74 -4.42
CA LEU A 14 -7.99 13.52 -3.28
C LEU A 14 -8.24 14.78 -2.45
N LEU A 15 -7.25 15.67 -2.34
CA LEU A 15 -7.29 16.85 -1.48
C LEU A 15 -7.05 18.13 -2.30
N PRO A 16 -8.06 18.64 -3.04
CA PRO A 16 -7.88 19.80 -3.91
C PRO A 16 -7.48 21.08 -3.17
N VAL A 17 -7.68 21.14 -1.86
CA VAL A 17 -7.19 22.24 -1.02
C VAL A 17 -5.66 22.38 -1.11
N LEU A 18 -4.93 21.29 -1.32
CA LEU A 18 -3.47 21.31 -1.49
C LEU A 18 -3.09 22.02 -2.80
N ASN A 19 -3.88 21.87 -3.88
CA ASN A 19 -3.67 22.64 -5.12
C ASN A 19 -3.78 24.15 -4.90
N LEU A 20 -4.69 24.59 -4.02
CA LEU A 20 -4.82 26.01 -3.68
C LEU A 20 -3.66 26.49 -2.79
N GLN A 21 -3.31 25.69 -1.79
CA GLN A 21 -2.25 26.01 -0.82
C GLN A 21 -0.87 26.07 -1.48
N PHE A 22 -0.61 25.21 -2.46
CA PHE A 22 0.67 25.10 -3.16
C PHE A 22 0.61 25.60 -4.60
N LYS A 23 -0.32 26.53 -4.91
CA LYS A 23 -0.49 27.09 -6.26
C LYS A 23 0.81 27.65 -6.87
N ASP A 24 1.71 28.14 -6.02
CA ASP A 24 2.98 28.75 -6.44
C ASP A 24 4.06 27.69 -6.79
N GLN A 25 3.82 26.40 -6.48
CA GLN A 25 4.72 25.28 -6.80
C GLN A 25 4.51 24.68 -8.19
N MET A 26 3.79 25.38 -9.08
CA MET A 26 3.55 24.95 -10.47
C MET A 26 2.86 23.59 -10.62
N LEU A 27 1.98 23.22 -9.67
CA LEU A 27 1.02 22.12 -9.84
C LEU A 27 -0.07 22.56 -10.83
N HIS A 28 0.31 22.71 -12.10
CA HIS A 28 -0.63 23.05 -13.17
C HIS A 28 -1.43 21.80 -13.53
N ASN A 29 -2.61 21.68 -12.92
CA ASN A 29 -3.57 20.65 -13.29
C ASN A 29 -4.02 20.85 -14.74
N SER A 30 -3.77 19.86 -15.57
CA SER A 30 -4.39 19.72 -16.89
C SER A 30 -5.90 19.48 -16.77
N GLU A 31 -6.63 19.53 -17.88
CA GLU A 31 -8.06 19.16 -17.90
C GLU A 31 -8.29 17.71 -17.45
N SER A 32 -7.35 16.80 -17.77
CA SER A 32 -7.36 15.42 -17.27
C SER A 32 -7.18 15.35 -15.76
N ASP A 33 -6.32 16.19 -15.18
CA ASP A 33 -6.08 16.21 -13.74
C ASP A 33 -7.31 16.76 -13.01
N ILE A 34 -7.92 17.83 -13.53
CA ILE A 34 -9.18 18.39 -13.01
C ILE A 34 -10.29 17.34 -13.09
N THR A 35 -10.36 16.58 -14.18
CA THR A 35 -11.33 15.48 -14.32
C THR A 35 -11.12 14.41 -13.26
N MET A 36 -9.87 13.99 -13.04
CA MET A 36 -9.55 12.97 -12.03
C MET A 36 -9.81 13.48 -10.60
N ILE A 37 -9.50 14.75 -10.30
CA ILE A 37 -9.86 15.42 -9.04
C ILE A 37 -11.37 15.29 -8.77
N ASN A 38 -12.20 15.63 -9.74
CA ASN A 38 -13.66 15.59 -9.58
C ASN A 38 -14.16 14.15 -9.35
N ILE A 39 -13.61 13.17 -10.06
CA ILE A 39 -13.96 11.75 -9.88
C ILE A 39 -13.55 11.28 -8.48
N MET A 40 -12.29 11.48 -8.08
CA MET A 40 -11.77 11.01 -6.80
C MET A 40 -12.52 11.63 -5.62
N THR A 41 -12.77 12.95 -5.66
CA THR A 41 -13.48 13.65 -4.59
C THR A 41 -14.95 13.25 -4.50
N GLU A 42 -15.67 13.10 -5.63
CA GLU A 42 -17.04 12.61 -5.63
C GLU A 42 -17.13 11.19 -5.08
N MET A 43 -16.25 10.30 -5.54
CA MET A 43 -16.22 8.90 -5.14
C MET A 43 -15.98 8.74 -3.63
N TRP A 44 -15.00 9.48 -3.09
CA TRP A 44 -14.73 9.49 -1.66
C TRP A 44 -15.85 10.14 -0.85
N ALA A 45 -16.48 11.20 -1.36
CA ALA A 45 -17.63 11.83 -0.71
C ALA A 45 -18.85 10.88 -0.64
N ASN A 46 -19.14 10.16 -1.73
CA ASN A 46 -20.20 9.15 -1.76
C ASN A 46 -19.90 7.98 -0.81
N PHE A 47 -18.64 7.53 -0.75
CA PHE A 47 -18.23 6.52 0.23
C PHE A 47 -18.46 7.00 1.67
N ALA A 48 -18.02 8.21 2.00
CA ALA A 48 -18.22 8.77 3.34
C ALA A 48 -19.71 8.95 3.70
N ALA A 49 -20.56 9.30 2.72
CA ALA A 49 -21.97 9.55 2.94
C ALA A 49 -22.84 8.28 2.99
N LYS A 50 -22.54 7.28 2.15
CA LYS A 50 -23.41 6.12 1.90
C LYS A 50 -22.75 4.77 2.18
N GLY A 51 -21.42 4.75 2.37
CA GLY A 51 -20.63 3.53 2.43
C GLY A 51 -20.34 2.88 1.08
N VAL A 52 -20.79 3.49 -0.04
CA VAL A 52 -20.58 2.98 -1.40
C VAL A 52 -19.81 4.03 -2.22
N PRO A 53 -18.60 3.69 -2.72
CA PRO A 53 -17.79 4.60 -3.51
C PRO A 53 -18.29 4.67 -4.97
N GLU A 54 -19.06 5.70 -5.30
CA GLU A 54 -19.66 5.90 -6.62
C GLU A 54 -19.29 7.28 -7.19
N ALA A 55 -19.10 7.40 -8.50
CA ALA A 55 -18.90 8.68 -9.18
C ALA A 55 -19.37 8.63 -10.64
N TRP A 56 -19.63 9.78 -11.24
CA TRP A 56 -20.25 9.95 -12.56
C TRP A 56 -19.60 9.22 -13.74
N ARG A 57 -18.33 8.80 -13.63
CA ARG A 57 -17.57 8.07 -14.67
C ARG A 57 -16.92 6.78 -14.17
N VAL A 58 -17.36 6.30 -13.02
CA VAL A 58 -16.85 5.06 -12.42
C VAL A 58 -17.92 3.99 -12.59
N THR A 59 -17.58 2.93 -13.33
CA THR A 59 -18.39 1.71 -13.39
C THR A 59 -18.63 1.20 -11.96
N PRO A 60 -19.82 0.66 -11.63
CA PRO A 60 -20.08 0.14 -10.29
C PRO A 60 -18.93 -0.75 -9.81
N TRP A 61 -18.30 -0.35 -8.69
CA TRP A 61 -17.21 -1.10 -8.09
C TRP A 61 -17.80 -2.16 -7.16
N PRO A 62 -17.72 -3.46 -7.51
CA PRO A 62 -18.23 -4.51 -6.68
C PRO A 62 -17.49 -4.59 -5.34
N ASN A 63 -18.15 -5.17 -4.34
CA ASN A 63 -17.54 -5.35 -3.04
C ASN A 63 -16.32 -6.27 -3.15
N TYR A 64 -15.17 -5.76 -2.72
CA TYR A 64 -13.90 -6.49 -2.77
C TYR A 64 -13.98 -7.86 -2.09
N LYS A 65 -14.73 -8.01 -1.00
CA LYS A 65 -14.87 -9.28 -0.27
C LYS A 65 -15.45 -10.39 -1.14
N ASP A 66 -16.32 -10.02 -2.07
CA ASP A 66 -17.05 -10.97 -2.89
C ASP A 66 -16.32 -11.24 -4.21
N SER A 67 -15.80 -10.19 -4.86
CA SER A 67 -15.22 -10.32 -6.20
C SER A 67 -13.70 -10.28 -6.27
N HIS A 68 -13.02 -9.80 -5.22
CA HIS A 68 -11.57 -9.56 -5.19
C HIS A 68 -11.09 -8.61 -6.31
N GLU A 69 -11.98 -7.71 -6.76
CA GLU A 69 -11.70 -6.74 -7.80
C GLU A 69 -11.40 -5.35 -7.23
N PHE A 70 -10.46 -4.66 -7.85
CA PHE A 70 -10.03 -3.31 -7.49
C PHE A 70 -10.26 -2.35 -8.66
N LEU A 71 -10.41 -1.06 -8.34
CA LEU A 71 -10.42 -0.02 -9.36
C LEU A 71 -8.99 0.40 -9.68
N ARG A 72 -8.65 0.40 -10.97
CA ARG A 72 -7.44 1.02 -11.49
C ARG A 72 -7.79 2.41 -12.01
N PHE A 73 -7.13 3.42 -11.45
CA PHE A 73 -7.24 4.81 -11.89
C PHE A 73 -6.13 5.13 -12.88
N GLY A 74 -6.53 5.41 -14.10
CA GLY A 74 -5.64 5.85 -15.15
C GLY A 74 -4.77 4.75 -15.76
N ASP A 75 -4.39 4.99 -17.01
CA ASP A 75 -3.41 4.18 -17.74
C ASP A 75 -2.52 5.10 -18.56
N GLY A 76 -1.33 5.40 -18.04
CA GLY A 76 -0.46 6.43 -18.59
C GLY A 76 -1.12 7.82 -18.54
N LYS A 77 -1.44 8.39 -19.70
CA LYS A 77 -2.11 9.69 -19.82
C LYS A 77 -3.65 9.60 -19.85
N SER A 78 -4.19 8.39 -19.83
CA SER A 78 -5.64 8.18 -19.87
C SER A 78 -6.27 8.43 -18.50
N THR A 79 -7.44 9.08 -18.46
CA THR A 79 -8.27 9.18 -17.26
C THR A 79 -9.26 8.01 -17.13
N ASN A 80 -9.06 6.92 -17.88
CA ASN A 80 -9.93 5.76 -17.81
C ASN A 80 -9.83 5.10 -16.44
N ILE A 81 -10.98 4.59 -15.98
CA ILE A 81 -11.09 3.86 -14.72
C ILE A 81 -11.64 2.49 -15.06
N THR A 82 -10.90 1.46 -14.70
CA THR A 82 -11.22 0.06 -15.01
C THR A 82 -11.36 -0.73 -13.71
N VAL A 83 -12.29 -1.69 -13.71
CA VAL A 83 -12.36 -2.72 -12.68
C VAL A 83 -11.42 -3.84 -13.13
N GLU A 84 -10.44 -4.15 -12.31
CA GLU A 84 -9.42 -5.16 -12.57
C GLU A 84 -9.36 -6.17 -11.41
N ASN A 85 -8.71 -7.30 -11.66
CA ASN A 85 -8.48 -8.34 -10.67
C ASN A 85 -7.02 -8.78 -10.73
N VAL A 86 -6.58 -9.54 -9.72
CA VAL A 86 -5.27 -10.21 -9.70
C VAL A 86 -4.11 -9.20 -9.80
N PHE A 87 -3.86 -8.48 -8.70
CA PHE A 87 -2.78 -7.49 -8.61
C PHE A 87 -1.43 -8.15 -8.33
N PHE A 88 -0.54 -8.23 -9.32
CA PHE A 88 0.81 -8.79 -9.22
C PHE A 88 0.89 -10.13 -8.42
N PRO A 89 0.24 -11.20 -8.92
CA PRO A 89 0.04 -12.43 -8.17
C PRO A 89 1.34 -13.12 -7.78
N GLU A 90 2.38 -13.09 -8.64
CA GLU A 90 3.66 -13.70 -8.29
C GLU A 90 4.36 -12.97 -7.14
N ARG A 91 4.21 -11.63 -7.07
CA ARG A 91 4.80 -10.82 -5.98
C ARG A 91 4.09 -11.08 -4.67
N ILE A 92 2.75 -11.09 -4.68
CA ILE A 92 1.96 -11.41 -3.48
C ILE A 92 2.36 -12.79 -2.96
N LYS A 93 2.35 -13.80 -3.83
CA LYS A 93 2.72 -15.17 -3.47
C LYS A 93 4.13 -15.28 -2.90
N PHE A 94 5.10 -14.62 -3.53
CA PHE A 94 6.48 -14.61 -3.05
C PHE A 94 6.57 -14.08 -1.60
N TRP A 95 5.92 -12.95 -1.31
CA TRP A 95 5.96 -12.36 0.01
C TRP A 95 5.22 -13.20 1.05
N GLU A 96 4.08 -13.82 0.68
CA GLU A 96 3.35 -14.74 1.55
C GLU A 96 4.21 -15.95 1.93
N GLU A 97 4.86 -16.58 0.96
CA GLU A 97 5.75 -17.74 1.20
C GLU A 97 6.97 -17.34 2.03
N LEU A 98 7.59 -16.18 1.75
CA LEU A 98 8.73 -15.68 2.49
C LEU A 98 8.38 -15.42 3.96
N ILE A 99 7.28 -14.70 4.21
CA ILE A 99 6.83 -14.39 5.58
C ILE A 99 6.47 -15.68 6.32
N TYR A 100 5.75 -16.59 5.68
CA TYR A 100 5.39 -17.87 6.29
C TYR A 100 6.63 -18.65 6.73
N ASN A 101 7.63 -18.79 5.86
CA ASN A 101 8.86 -19.52 6.19
C ASN A 101 9.65 -18.84 7.33
N LEU A 102 9.80 -17.52 7.30
CA LEU A 102 10.48 -16.78 8.37
C LEU A 102 9.77 -16.89 9.72
N THR A 103 8.43 -16.83 9.72
CA THR A 103 7.64 -16.99 10.95
C THR A 103 7.74 -18.40 11.49
N MET A 104 7.63 -19.44 10.65
CA MET A 104 7.81 -20.82 11.05
C MET A 104 9.20 -21.05 11.64
N ASP A 105 10.26 -20.63 10.97
CA ASP A 105 11.62 -20.77 11.48
C ASP A 105 11.80 -20.07 12.84
N SER A 106 11.25 -18.87 13.01
CA SER A 106 11.32 -18.16 14.30
C SER A 106 10.57 -18.89 15.43
N VAL A 107 9.41 -19.50 15.13
CA VAL A 107 8.62 -20.28 16.10
C VAL A 107 9.31 -21.61 16.42
N TYR A 108 9.90 -22.27 15.43
CA TYR A 108 10.70 -23.49 15.64
C TYR A 108 11.95 -23.21 16.49
N ILE A 109 12.62 -22.08 16.26
CA ILE A 109 13.77 -21.66 17.07
C ILE A 109 13.33 -21.36 18.51
N ASP A 110 12.23 -20.64 18.71
CA ASP A 110 11.71 -20.34 20.06
C ASP A 110 11.33 -21.62 20.82
N LEU A 111 10.64 -22.55 20.17
CA LEU A 111 10.24 -23.85 20.76
C LEU A 111 11.41 -24.81 21.03
N THR A 112 12.51 -24.72 20.27
CA THR A 112 13.69 -25.59 20.46
C THR A 112 14.64 -25.02 21.51
N ILE A 113 14.70 -23.70 21.66
CA ILE A 113 15.55 -23.03 22.64
C ILE A 113 14.86 -22.88 24.01
N ALA A 114 13.54 -22.68 24.07
CA ALA A 114 12.76 -22.59 25.32
C ALA A 114 12.99 -23.75 26.32
N PRO A 115 12.98 -25.04 25.93
CA PRO A 115 13.27 -26.14 26.85
C PRO A 115 14.77 -26.24 27.22
N THR A 116 15.65 -25.62 26.45
CA THR A 116 17.11 -25.66 26.67
C THR A 116 17.57 -24.55 27.63
N ILE A 117 16.82 -23.44 27.70
CA ILE A 117 17.18 -22.22 28.41
C ILE A 117 16.85 -22.22 29.91
N GLU A 118 15.90 -23.05 30.38
CA GLU A 118 15.58 -23.14 31.82
C GLU A 118 16.79 -23.60 32.68
N GLY A 119 17.83 -24.16 32.06
CA GLY A 119 19.10 -24.50 32.73
C GLY A 119 20.22 -23.44 32.68
N GLU A 120 20.17 -22.45 31.76
CA GLU A 120 21.37 -21.64 31.43
C GLU A 120 21.21 -20.10 31.39
N LEU A 121 20.00 -19.51 31.40
CA LEU A 121 19.84 -18.05 31.27
C LEU A 121 19.88 -17.21 32.57
N LEU A 122 20.81 -17.48 33.50
CA LEU A 122 21.19 -16.44 34.47
C LEU A 122 22.29 -15.50 33.97
N ASN A 123 22.95 -15.77 32.82
CA ASN A 123 24.25 -15.13 32.55
C ASN A 123 24.52 -14.42 31.23
N THR A 124 23.61 -14.32 30.27
CA THR A 124 23.91 -13.57 29.03
C THR A 124 22.75 -12.71 28.53
N GLY A 125 22.74 -11.45 28.99
CA GLY A 125 21.92 -10.40 28.41
C GLY A 125 22.41 -10.02 27.02
N ILE A 126 21.91 -10.70 25.98
CA ILE A 126 22.07 -10.30 24.59
C ILE A 126 20.80 -9.56 24.15
N SER A 127 20.97 -8.30 23.77
CA SER A 127 19.91 -7.32 23.50
C SER A 127 19.19 -7.62 22.18
N HIS A 128 18.08 -8.36 22.25
CA HIS A 128 17.15 -8.66 21.16
C HIS A 128 16.50 -7.44 20.45
N LYS A 129 16.75 -6.22 20.92
CA LYS A 129 16.13 -5.00 20.36
C LYS A 129 16.82 -4.48 19.09
N HIS A 130 18.11 -4.74 18.90
CA HIS A 130 18.86 -4.20 17.76
C HIS A 130 18.56 -4.93 16.44
N ASP A 131 18.32 -6.24 16.48
CA ASP A 131 18.03 -7.03 15.26
C ASP A 131 16.67 -6.71 14.63
N LYS A 132 15.65 -6.46 15.47
CA LYS A 132 14.31 -6.13 14.95
C LYS A 132 14.27 -4.80 14.20
N LEU A 133 15.06 -3.83 14.64
CA LEU A 133 15.14 -2.52 13.96
C LEU A 133 15.87 -2.63 12.62
N GLN A 134 16.93 -3.44 12.54
CA GLN A 134 17.69 -3.67 11.31
C GLN A 134 16.84 -4.39 10.25
N VAL A 135 16.10 -5.42 10.64
CA VAL A 135 15.18 -6.14 9.74
C VAL A 135 14.05 -5.24 9.27
N PHE A 136 13.47 -4.43 10.15
CA PHE A 136 12.43 -3.46 9.77
C PHE A 136 12.94 -2.41 8.77
N LEU A 137 14.16 -1.90 8.98
CA LEU A 137 14.79 -0.94 8.06
C LEU A 137 15.14 -1.56 6.70
N LEU A 138 15.59 -2.83 6.66
CA LEU A 138 15.83 -3.57 5.43
C LEU A 138 14.54 -3.81 4.64
N ILE A 139 13.45 -4.15 5.33
CA ILE A 139 12.13 -4.31 4.71
C ILE A 139 11.66 -2.97 4.11
N LEU A 140 11.79 -1.87 4.86
CA LEU A 140 11.43 -0.53 4.35
C LEU A 140 12.30 -0.10 3.15
N PHE A 141 13.60 -0.39 3.19
CA PHE A 141 14.53 -0.03 2.11
C PHE A 141 14.23 -0.81 0.82
N VAL A 142 13.80 -2.06 0.92
CA VAL A 142 13.38 -2.88 -0.23
C VAL A 142 12.02 -2.44 -0.77
N ILE A 143 11.09 -2.01 0.11
CA ILE A 143 9.80 -1.44 -0.29
C ILE A 143 9.97 -0.13 -1.10
N CYS A 144 10.97 0.70 -0.75
CA CYS A 144 11.21 1.98 -1.43
C CYS A 144 12.01 1.88 -2.74
N LEU A 145 12.57 0.72 -3.10
CA LEU A 145 13.46 0.55 -4.27
C LEU A 145 12.85 -0.29 -5.40
N LEU A 146 11.61 -0.74 -5.26
CA LEU A 146 10.87 -1.54 -6.24
C LEU A 146 9.59 -0.83 -6.69
#